data_AF-A0A3M8DB02-F1
#
_entry.id   AF-A0A3M8DB02-F1
#
_cell.length_a   1.000
_cell.length_b   1.000
_cell.length_c   1.000
_cell.angle_alpha   90.00
_cell.angle_beta   90.00
_cell.angle_gamma   90.00
#
_symmetry.space_group_name_H-M   'P 1'
#
loop_
_entity.id
_entity.type
_entity.pdbx_description
1 polymer ?
#
loop_
_entity_poly.entity_id
_entity_poly.type
_entity_poly.pdbx_seq_one_letter_code
_entity_poly.pdbx_strand_id
1 'polypeptide(L)'
;MSFLKEIQQTAQQVAEAISAALQIETEIVDDSMTIIAGTGKYHEKINSKEEGGQIEAGFLYGRVLQTNQPFVVEDVQNDPSYDPSVLAGVAEELAELCTPIHHDGKVIGVIGLIAFNDSQHRTLISNKIALLTFLQRMSELLSTTIAEQEAVNKWLKTMHQQEVLIESIHEGIIAIDEHGKITTCNLTAQQLIKRAKDELIGQPLSSIWDNSPMLSVLTTGKGYVGQEERYVLDNHEMHFIVTARPIHLNEQVIGVVASFRRMAEMRRLAYELTTEPKDLNFSEIQGKSRAISVALKQAQKVARGNSNILITGESGTGKGMMAAAIHFSSTRYKGPFIIVNCGAIPEALLESELFGYAGGAFTGAKREGKAGKFELADGGTIFLDEIGDLPLHLQVKLLHVLQSKQVERVGSNQVTQVNIRVISATNKSLEEMVQNKEFREDLYFRLNVIPLQMPPLRERVEDIPILLDHFLVKYRQMIDTPLLDFSDEVKQLFMQYPWPGNVRELENAVEYAINMETTPYVGIESVPARIRRAVQSKEIDMGVDDDISLKDRLKIYEQRILTELLQKYGHSLEAKRLIAEKLDIGLATLYRKLEGFKLLESEK
;
A
#
# COMPACT_ATOMS: atom_id res chain seq x y z
N MET A 1 -33.01 -3.66 0.43
CA MET A 1 -33.62 -5.01 0.41
C MET A 1 -34.59 -5.06 1.57
N SER A 2 -35.75 -5.69 1.39
CA SER A 2 -36.73 -5.88 2.46
C SER A 2 -36.20 -6.92 3.45
N PHE A 3 -36.39 -6.69 4.75
CA PHE A 3 -35.93 -7.62 5.80
C PHE A 3 -36.59 -9.00 5.67
N LEU A 4 -37.89 -9.01 5.35
CA LEU A 4 -38.63 -10.26 5.12
C LEU A 4 -38.16 -11.00 3.88
N LYS A 5 -37.68 -10.28 2.86
CA LYS A 5 -37.11 -10.88 1.66
C LYS A 5 -35.84 -11.67 1.97
N GLU A 6 -35.04 -11.26 2.96
CA GLU A 6 -33.83 -11.98 3.39
C GLU A 6 -34.15 -13.33 4.04
N ILE A 7 -35.33 -13.45 4.67
CA ILE A 7 -35.81 -14.70 5.29
C ILE A 7 -36.96 -15.34 4.52
N GLN A 8 -37.07 -15.10 3.21
CA GLN A 8 -38.22 -15.51 2.39
C GLN A 8 -38.53 -17.01 2.50
N GLN A 9 -37.51 -17.86 2.51
CA GLN A 9 -37.71 -19.32 2.65
C GLN A 9 -38.33 -19.67 4.00
N THR A 10 -37.86 -19.06 5.09
CA THR A 10 -38.41 -19.27 6.43
C THR A 10 -39.83 -18.72 6.53
N ALA A 11 -40.09 -17.53 5.97
CA ALA A 11 -41.43 -16.96 5.91
C ALA A 11 -42.41 -17.86 5.16
N GLN A 12 -41.99 -18.48 4.05
CA GLN A 12 -42.82 -19.44 3.30
C GLN A 12 -43.13 -20.70 4.12
N GLN A 13 -42.15 -21.26 4.82
CA GLN A 13 -42.37 -22.40 5.72
C GLN A 13 -43.33 -22.06 6.86
N VAL A 14 -43.24 -20.84 7.41
CA VAL A 14 -44.18 -20.35 8.42
C VAL A 14 -45.60 -20.25 7.85
N ALA A 15 -45.77 -19.66 6.67
CA ALA A 15 -47.08 -19.55 6.02
C ALA A 15 -47.70 -20.93 5.74
N GLU A 16 -46.91 -21.88 5.22
CA GLU A 16 -47.33 -23.26 4.97
C GLU A 16 -47.73 -23.99 6.25
N ALA A 17 -46.96 -23.84 7.32
CA ALA A 17 -47.28 -24.45 8.61
C ALA A 17 -48.57 -23.90 9.22
N ILE A 18 -48.78 -22.58 9.13
CA ILE A 18 -50.02 -21.93 9.58
C ILE A 18 -51.21 -22.45 8.78
N SER A 19 -51.10 -22.46 7.45
CA SER A 19 -52.18 -22.93 6.58
C SER A 19 -52.50 -24.41 6.80
N ALA A 20 -51.48 -25.26 6.96
CA ALA A 20 -51.67 -26.67 7.27
C ALA A 20 -52.36 -26.90 8.63
N ALA A 21 -52.06 -26.08 9.65
CA ALA A 21 -52.64 -26.22 10.98
C ALA A 21 -54.07 -25.67 11.07
N LEU A 22 -54.33 -24.51 10.46
CA LEU A 22 -55.59 -23.79 10.59
C LEU A 22 -56.58 -24.06 9.45
N GLN A 23 -56.10 -24.65 8.34
CA GLN A 23 -56.86 -24.84 7.10
C GLN A 23 -57.38 -23.51 6.51
N ILE A 24 -56.67 -22.41 6.77
CA ILE A 24 -56.93 -21.05 6.29
C ILE A 24 -55.76 -20.62 5.41
N GLU A 25 -56.00 -19.81 4.37
CA GLU A 25 -54.89 -19.29 3.56
C GLU A 25 -54.13 -18.21 4.32
N THR A 26 -52.82 -18.26 4.25
CA THR A 26 -51.90 -17.32 4.91
C THR A 26 -51.07 -16.60 3.86
N GLU A 27 -50.84 -15.32 4.07
CA GLU A 27 -49.85 -14.53 3.33
C GLU A 27 -48.96 -13.72 4.27
N ILE A 28 -47.77 -13.40 3.79
CA ILE A 28 -46.83 -12.48 4.43
C ILE A 28 -46.36 -11.49 3.38
N VAL A 29 -46.55 -10.21 3.66
CA VAL A 29 -46.24 -9.10 2.78
C VAL A 29 -45.22 -8.18 3.45
N ASP A 30 -44.28 -7.63 2.69
CA ASP A 30 -43.33 -6.65 3.23
C ASP A 30 -43.86 -5.22 3.24
N ASP A 31 -43.10 -4.31 3.87
CA ASP A 31 -43.38 -2.88 3.95
C ASP A 31 -43.46 -2.16 2.59
N SER A 32 -43.10 -2.84 1.50
CA SER A 32 -43.25 -2.35 0.12
C SER A 32 -44.46 -2.96 -0.59
N MET A 33 -45.31 -3.69 0.11
CA MET A 33 -46.44 -4.47 -0.41
C MET A 33 -46.03 -5.61 -1.35
N THR A 34 -44.81 -6.13 -1.22
CA THR A 34 -44.40 -7.33 -1.96
C THR A 34 -44.82 -8.56 -1.19
N ILE A 35 -45.52 -9.49 -1.84
CA ILE A 35 -45.85 -10.78 -1.25
C ILE A 35 -44.56 -11.58 -1.12
N ILE A 36 -44.13 -11.82 0.12
CA ILE A 36 -42.90 -12.55 0.42
C ILE A 36 -43.20 -14.05 0.52
N ALA A 37 -44.32 -14.40 1.13
CA ALA A 37 -44.76 -15.78 1.30
C ALA A 37 -46.28 -15.87 1.19
N GLY A 38 -46.77 -17.01 0.74
CA GLY A 38 -48.18 -17.23 0.51
C GLY A 38 -48.53 -18.71 0.34
N THR A 39 -49.76 -19.06 0.72
CA THR A 39 -50.35 -20.38 0.52
C THR A 39 -51.56 -20.29 -0.41
N GLY A 40 -51.99 -21.42 -0.99
CA GLY A 40 -53.16 -21.47 -1.85
C GLY A 40 -53.11 -20.47 -3.02
N LYS A 41 -54.09 -19.58 -3.14
CA LYS A 41 -54.17 -18.55 -4.20
C LYS A 41 -53.00 -17.57 -4.16
N TYR A 42 -52.36 -17.37 -3.02
CA TYR A 42 -51.22 -16.46 -2.86
C TYR A 42 -49.86 -17.10 -3.15
N HIS A 43 -49.78 -18.44 -3.24
CA HIS A 43 -48.52 -19.13 -3.54
C HIS A 43 -47.99 -18.76 -4.94
N GLU A 44 -48.88 -18.68 -5.93
CA GLU A 44 -48.52 -18.28 -7.31
C GLU A 44 -48.21 -16.78 -7.44
N LYS A 45 -48.61 -15.98 -6.45
CA LYS A 45 -48.43 -14.53 -6.42
C LYS A 45 -47.16 -14.08 -5.69
N ILE A 46 -46.36 -15.00 -5.13
CA ILE A 46 -45.12 -14.66 -4.43
C ILE A 46 -44.21 -13.80 -5.33
N ASN A 47 -43.69 -12.70 -4.78
CA ASN A 47 -42.93 -11.63 -5.43
C ASN A 47 -43.73 -10.65 -6.29
N SER A 48 -45.06 -10.77 -6.36
CA SER A 48 -45.91 -9.72 -6.93
C SER A 48 -46.32 -8.69 -5.87
N LYS A 49 -47.01 -7.63 -6.30
CA LYS A 49 -47.47 -6.54 -5.43
C LYS A 49 -48.91 -6.79 -4.98
N GLU A 50 -49.11 -6.83 -3.67
CA GLU A 50 -50.42 -6.77 -3.06
C GLU A 50 -51.00 -5.36 -3.20
N GLU A 51 -52.32 -5.23 -3.41
CA GLU A 51 -53.01 -3.95 -3.61
C GLU A 51 -52.37 -3.03 -4.70
N GLY A 52 -51.69 -3.62 -5.69
CA GLY A 52 -50.94 -2.90 -6.72
C GLY A 52 -49.78 -2.04 -6.19
N GLY A 53 -49.35 -2.25 -4.94
CA GLY A 53 -48.27 -1.49 -4.28
C GLY A 53 -48.71 -0.21 -3.59
N GLN A 54 -50.01 0.04 -3.44
CA GLN A 54 -50.57 1.34 -3.01
C GLN A 54 -50.75 1.45 -1.49
N ILE A 55 -49.67 1.74 -0.76
CA ILE A 55 -49.68 1.91 0.70
C ILE A 55 -50.54 3.12 1.15
N GLU A 56 -50.55 4.21 0.37
CA GLU A 56 -51.20 5.48 0.72
C GLU A 56 -52.72 5.48 0.51
N ALA A 57 -53.27 4.48 -0.19
CA ALA A 57 -54.68 4.42 -0.54
C ALA A 57 -55.59 4.05 0.65
N GLY A 58 -55.03 3.71 1.80
CA GLY A 58 -55.79 3.39 3.02
C GLY A 58 -56.45 2.02 3.00
N PHE A 59 -56.01 1.13 2.11
CA PHE A 59 -56.39 -0.28 2.07
C PHE A 59 -55.87 -1.04 3.29
N LEU A 60 -56.31 -2.28 3.48
CA LEU A 60 -56.15 -2.99 4.76
C LEU A 60 -54.69 -3.10 5.19
N TYR A 61 -53.79 -3.53 4.30
CA TYR A 61 -52.38 -3.69 4.66
C TYR A 61 -51.68 -2.34 4.79
N GLY A 62 -52.05 -1.37 3.96
CA GLY A 62 -51.58 0.01 4.09
C GLY A 62 -51.90 0.59 5.48
N ARG A 63 -53.11 0.33 5.99
CA ARG A 63 -53.51 0.74 7.35
C ARG A 63 -52.73 0.01 8.43
N VAL A 64 -52.47 -1.28 8.29
CA VAL A 64 -51.63 -2.02 9.25
C VAL A 64 -50.23 -1.40 9.33
N LEU A 65 -49.61 -1.16 8.16
CA LEU A 65 -48.27 -0.56 8.05
C LEU A 65 -48.22 0.85 8.65
N GLN A 66 -49.27 1.67 8.46
CA GLN A 66 -49.32 3.06 8.93
C GLN A 66 -49.72 3.20 10.41
N THR A 67 -50.70 2.43 10.86
CA THR A 67 -51.27 2.56 12.22
C THR A 67 -50.54 1.70 13.24
N ASN A 68 -49.78 0.70 12.78
CA ASN A 68 -49.11 -0.26 13.64
C ASN A 68 -50.11 -1.00 14.56
N GLN A 69 -51.28 -1.35 14.03
CA GLN A 69 -52.33 -2.08 14.74
C GLN A 69 -52.77 -3.30 13.94
N PRO A 70 -53.17 -4.40 14.60
CA PRO A 70 -53.83 -5.51 13.93
C PRO A 70 -55.25 -5.13 13.52
N PHE A 71 -55.75 -5.74 12.44
CA PHE A 71 -57.11 -5.52 11.95
C PHE A 71 -57.86 -6.84 11.75
N VAL A 72 -59.18 -6.75 11.84
CA VAL A 72 -60.13 -7.84 11.61
C VAL A 72 -61.24 -7.32 10.72
N VAL A 73 -61.40 -7.91 9.54
CA VAL A 73 -62.49 -7.60 8.62
C VAL A 73 -63.37 -8.83 8.52
N GLU A 74 -64.57 -8.75 9.10
CA GLU A 74 -65.48 -9.90 9.21
C GLU A 74 -66.30 -10.15 7.94
N ASP A 75 -66.52 -9.11 7.15
CA ASP A 75 -67.27 -9.14 5.90
C ASP A 75 -66.60 -8.17 4.92
N VAL A 76 -65.72 -8.75 4.10
CA VAL A 76 -64.87 -8.00 3.16
C VAL A 76 -65.70 -7.31 2.08
N GLN A 77 -66.79 -7.94 1.62
CA GLN A 77 -67.60 -7.43 0.52
C GLN A 77 -68.38 -6.16 0.89
N ASN A 78 -68.58 -5.94 2.20
CA ASN A 78 -69.29 -4.79 2.74
C ASN A 78 -68.36 -3.80 3.48
N ASP A 79 -67.04 -4.01 3.46
CA ASP A 79 -66.07 -3.07 4.03
C ASP A 79 -65.53 -2.11 2.95
N PRO A 80 -65.97 -0.84 2.91
CA PRO A 80 -65.56 0.13 1.89
C PRO A 80 -64.08 0.53 1.98
N SER A 81 -63.36 0.07 3.02
CA SER A 81 -61.93 0.32 3.24
C SER A 81 -61.04 -0.87 2.89
N TYR A 82 -61.61 -1.89 2.24
CA TYR A 82 -60.89 -3.07 1.75
C TYR A 82 -60.45 -2.91 0.28
N ASP A 83 -59.64 -3.85 -0.24
CA ASP A 83 -59.13 -3.85 -1.60
C ASP A 83 -60.25 -3.65 -2.66
N PRO A 84 -60.13 -2.64 -3.56
CA PRO A 84 -61.12 -2.35 -4.59
C PRO A 84 -61.39 -3.48 -5.58
N SER A 85 -60.42 -4.36 -5.81
CA SER A 85 -60.59 -5.54 -6.66
C SER A 85 -61.56 -6.55 -6.06
N VAL A 86 -61.57 -6.70 -4.73
CA VAL A 86 -62.56 -7.54 -4.03
C VAL A 86 -63.92 -6.88 -4.07
N LEU A 87 -64.00 -5.56 -3.81
CA LEU A 87 -65.25 -4.79 -3.90
C LEU A 87 -65.85 -4.77 -5.31
N ALA A 88 -64.99 -4.84 -6.34
CA ALA A 88 -65.39 -4.96 -7.74
C ALA A 88 -65.81 -6.40 -8.13
N GLY A 89 -65.76 -7.36 -7.21
CA GLY A 89 -66.11 -8.77 -7.42
C GLY A 89 -65.08 -9.55 -8.25
N VAL A 90 -63.83 -9.06 -8.32
CA VAL A 90 -62.73 -9.68 -9.08
C VAL A 90 -62.01 -10.73 -8.25
N ALA A 91 -61.98 -10.58 -6.93
CA ALA A 91 -61.41 -11.52 -5.96
C ALA A 91 -62.48 -12.02 -4.97
N GLU A 92 -62.41 -13.30 -4.58
CA GLU A 92 -63.44 -14.01 -3.82
C GLU A 92 -63.10 -14.11 -2.32
N GLU A 93 -62.78 -12.99 -1.68
CA GLU A 93 -62.45 -12.97 -0.25
C GLU A 93 -63.69 -12.69 0.60
N LEU A 94 -63.80 -13.37 1.75
CA LEU A 94 -64.96 -13.29 2.64
C LEU A 94 -64.64 -12.61 3.98
N ALA A 95 -63.46 -12.89 4.54
CA ALA A 95 -62.98 -12.32 5.80
C ALA A 95 -61.45 -12.35 5.86
N GLU A 96 -60.86 -11.41 6.59
CA GLU A 96 -59.42 -11.34 6.79
C GLU A 96 -59.03 -10.93 8.22
N LEU A 97 -57.93 -11.51 8.69
CA LEU A 97 -57.27 -11.18 9.95
C LEU A 97 -55.80 -10.85 9.67
N CYS A 98 -55.30 -9.70 10.10
CA CYS A 98 -53.91 -9.35 9.84
C CYS A 98 -53.23 -8.65 11.03
N THR A 99 -51.91 -8.85 11.17
CA THR A 99 -51.10 -8.22 12.21
C THR A 99 -49.80 -7.68 11.62
N PRO A 100 -49.29 -6.53 12.13
CA PRO A 100 -47.99 -6.02 11.72
C PRO A 100 -46.85 -6.92 12.19
N ILE A 101 -45.81 -7.03 11.37
CA ILE A 101 -44.51 -7.64 11.71
C ILE A 101 -43.53 -6.53 12.05
N HIS A 102 -42.84 -6.66 13.18
CA HIS A 102 -41.92 -5.63 13.67
C HIS A 102 -40.47 -6.02 13.53
N HIS A 103 -39.62 -5.01 13.35
CA HIS A 103 -38.18 -5.14 13.57
C HIS A 103 -37.60 -3.78 13.95
N ASP A 104 -36.76 -3.73 14.99
CA ASP A 104 -36.17 -2.50 15.53
C ASP A 104 -37.17 -1.33 15.74
N GLY A 105 -38.37 -1.66 16.25
CA GLY A 105 -39.42 -0.67 16.54
C GLY A 105 -40.14 -0.12 15.31
N LYS A 106 -39.91 -0.69 14.11
CA LYS A 106 -40.61 -0.35 12.87
C LYS A 106 -41.47 -1.51 12.40
N VAL A 107 -42.56 -1.22 11.69
CA VAL A 107 -43.33 -2.23 10.96
C VAL A 107 -42.61 -2.52 9.65
N ILE A 108 -42.24 -3.77 9.43
CA ILE A 108 -41.48 -4.23 8.25
C ILE A 108 -42.31 -5.09 7.31
N GLY A 109 -43.56 -5.37 7.68
CA GLY A 109 -44.49 -6.15 6.88
C GLY A 109 -45.76 -6.47 7.64
N VAL A 110 -46.59 -7.31 7.03
CA VAL A 110 -47.88 -7.76 7.52
C VAL A 110 -47.97 -9.26 7.32
N ILE A 111 -48.56 -9.97 8.29
CA ILE A 111 -49.00 -11.35 8.12
C ILE A 111 -50.52 -11.40 8.20
N GLY A 112 -51.14 -12.03 7.21
CA GLY A 112 -52.58 -12.12 7.05
C GLY A 112 -53.10 -13.56 6.99
N LEU A 113 -54.33 -13.75 7.45
CA LEU A 113 -55.14 -14.95 7.29
C LEU A 113 -56.39 -14.59 6.50
N ILE A 114 -56.57 -15.24 5.35
CA ILE A 114 -57.61 -14.90 4.38
C ILE A 114 -58.57 -16.09 4.22
N ALA A 115 -59.87 -15.80 4.28
CA ALA A 115 -60.94 -16.76 4.04
C ALA A 115 -61.53 -16.62 2.63
N PHE A 116 -61.49 -17.69 1.84
CA PHE A 116 -62.05 -17.76 0.49
C PHE A 116 -63.35 -18.59 0.40
N ASN A 117 -63.75 -19.27 1.48
CA ASN A 117 -64.97 -20.08 1.52
C ASN A 117 -65.67 -20.04 2.89
N ASP A 118 -66.92 -20.49 2.95
CA ASP A 118 -67.76 -20.45 4.16
C ASP A 118 -67.19 -21.24 5.35
N SER A 119 -66.35 -22.26 5.10
CA SER A 119 -65.71 -23.03 6.16
C SER A 119 -64.58 -22.23 6.81
N GLN A 120 -63.73 -21.62 5.99
CA GLN A 120 -62.65 -20.74 6.44
C GLN A 120 -63.21 -19.50 7.14
N HIS A 121 -64.25 -18.88 6.58
CA HIS A 121 -64.93 -17.73 7.18
C HIS A 121 -65.43 -18.04 8.58
N ARG A 122 -66.21 -19.12 8.74
CA ARG A 122 -66.68 -19.56 10.06
C ARG A 122 -65.55 -19.82 11.04
N THR A 123 -64.45 -20.42 10.59
CA THR A 123 -63.28 -20.71 11.44
C THR A 123 -62.59 -19.42 11.90
N LEU A 124 -62.41 -18.46 10.99
CA LEU A 124 -61.77 -17.17 11.26
C LEU A 124 -62.60 -16.32 12.23
N ILE A 125 -63.91 -16.18 11.99
CA ILE A 125 -64.79 -15.35 12.83
C ILE A 125 -65.02 -15.94 14.21
N SER A 126 -65.28 -17.25 14.30
CA SER A 126 -65.56 -17.91 15.59
C SER A 126 -64.35 -17.91 16.53
N ASN A 127 -63.13 -17.86 15.99
CA ASN A 127 -61.88 -17.91 16.76
C ASN A 127 -61.03 -16.63 16.66
N LYS A 128 -61.60 -15.51 16.20
CA LYS A 128 -60.86 -14.29 15.85
C LYS A 128 -59.87 -13.79 16.92
N ILE A 129 -60.24 -13.83 18.20
CA ILE A 129 -59.35 -13.39 19.30
C ILE A 129 -58.15 -14.34 19.47
N ALA A 130 -58.40 -15.65 19.41
CA ALA A 130 -57.35 -16.66 19.53
C ALA A 130 -56.41 -16.64 18.31
N LEU A 131 -56.97 -16.47 17.10
CA LEU A 131 -56.21 -16.37 15.87
C LEU A 131 -55.37 -15.09 15.77
N LEU A 132 -55.90 -13.95 16.25
CA LEU A 132 -55.11 -12.72 16.38
C LEU A 132 -53.91 -12.93 17.33
N THR A 133 -54.16 -13.54 18.50
CA THR A 133 -53.09 -13.82 19.46
C THR A 133 -52.05 -14.77 18.86
N PHE A 134 -52.50 -15.78 18.11
CA PHE A 134 -51.62 -16.71 17.40
C PHE A 134 -50.78 -15.99 16.34
N LEU A 135 -51.40 -15.17 15.48
CA LEU A 135 -50.70 -14.39 14.47
C LEU A 135 -49.66 -13.44 15.08
N GLN A 136 -49.97 -12.81 16.22
CA GLN A 136 -49.00 -11.98 16.94
C GLN A 136 -47.77 -12.78 17.38
N ARG A 137 -47.95 -14.02 17.86
CA ARG A 137 -46.81 -14.91 18.18
C ARG A 137 -46.01 -15.32 16.95
N MET A 138 -46.67 -15.58 15.83
CA MET A 138 -45.99 -15.91 14.58
C MET A 138 -45.21 -14.70 14.03
N SER A 139 -45.76 -13.50 14.17
CA SER A 139 -45.07 -12.25 13.89
C SER A 139 -43.81 -12.09 14.77
N GLU A 140 -43.91 -12.27 16.08
CA GLU A 140 -42.76 -12.22 17.01
C GLU A 140 -41.67 -13.24 16.63
N LEU A 141 -42.05 -14.43 16.16
CA LEU A 141 -41.12 -15.45 15.68
C LEU A 141 -40.37 -14.95 14.43
N LEU A 142 -41.09 -14.44 13.43
CA LEU A 142 -40.47 -13.87 12.22
C LEU A 142 -39.53 -12.71 12.56
N SER A 143 -39.94 -11.81 13.45
CA SER A 143 -39.11 -10.73 13.99
C SER A 143 -37.81 -11.25 14.61
N THR A 144 -37.90 -12.32 15.41
CA THR A 144 -36.72 -12.90 16.08
C THR A 144 -35.76 -13.52 15.06
N THR A 145 -36.27 -14.24 14.06
CA THR A 145 -35.45 -14.82 12.99
C THR A 145 -34.71 -13.75 12.19
N ILE A 146 -35.34 -12.60 11.91
CA ILE A 146 -34.69 -11.47 11.23
C ILE A 146 -33.55 -10.93 12.10
N ALA A 147 -33.79 -10.69 13.39
CA ALA A 147 -32.76 -10.20 14.30
C ALA A 147 -31.55 -11.16 14.41
N GLU A 148 -31.80 -12.48 14.42
CA GLU A 148 -30.74 -13.50 14.40
C GLU A 148 -29.93 -13.45 13.10
N GLN A 149 -30.59 -13.37 11.94
CA GLN A 149 -29.93 -13.30 10.64
C GLN A 149 -29.06 -12.04 10.51
N GLU A 150 -29.57 -10.90 10.98
CA GLU A 150 -28.79 -9.66 11.01
C GLU A 150 -27.60 -9.73 11.96
N ALA A 151 -27.76 -10.33 13.14
CA ALA A 151 -26.67 -10.52 14.09
C ALA A 151 -25.55 -11.36 13.48
N VAL A 152 -25.89 -12.45 12.78
CA VAL A 152 -24.93 -13.28 12.03
C VAL A 152 -24.24 -12.48 10.94
N ASN A 153 -25.00 -11.74 10.12
CA ASN A 153 -24.44 -10.92 9.05
C ASN A 153 -23.50 -9.82 9.58
N LYS A 154 -23.87 -9.17 10.69
CA LYS A 154 -23.04 -8.18 11.36
C LYS A 154 -21.77 -8.82 11.92
N TRP A 155 -21.88 -9.98 12.56
CA TRP A 155 -20.75 -10.74 13.07
C TRP A 155 -19.76 -11.12 11.96
N LEU A 156 -20.27 -11.62 10.82
CA LEU A 156 -19.44 -11.93 9.64
C LEU A 156 -18.71 -10.70 9.10
N LYS A 157 -19.38 -9.55 8.98
CA LYS A 157 -18.76 -8.29 8.56
C LYS A 157 -17.66 -7.85 9.52
N THR A 158 -17.91 -7.93 10.83
CA THR A 158 -16.92 -7.57 11.85
C THR A 158 -15.72 -8.52 11.84
N MET A 159 -15.96 -9.83 11.69
CA MET A 159 -14.89 -10.84 11.58
C MET A 159 -14.01 -10.58 10.35
N HIS A 160 -14.61 -10.30 9.19
CA HIS A 160 -13.86 -9.98 7.99
C HIS A 160 -13.05 -8.68 8.14
N GLN A 161 -13.62 -7.65 8.77
CA GLN A 161 -12.88 -6.42 9.08
C GLN A 161 -11.67 -6.69 9.99
N GLN A 162 -11.82 -7.56 10.99
CA GLN A 162 -10.71 -7.96 11.86
C GLN A 162 -9.61 -8.71 11.10
N GLU A 163 -9.99 -9.62 10.20
CA GLU A 163 -9.04 -10.33 9.35
C GLU A 163 -8.22 -9.36 8.48
N VAL A 164 -8.89 -8.41 7.81
CA VAL A 164 -8.21 -7.40 6.99
C VAL A 164 -7.26 -6.52 7.83
N LEU A 165 -7.67 -6.13 9.04
CA LEU A 165 -6.82 -5.36 9.95
C LEU A 165 -5.56 -6.15 10.35
N ILE A 166 -5.72 -7.41 10.73
CA ILE A 166 -4.61 -8.31 11.11
C ILE A 166 -3.66 -8.53 9.93
N GLU A 167 -4.19 -8.70 8.72
CA GLU A 167 -3.40 -8.87 7.50
C GLU A 167 -2.69 -7.59 7.05
N SER A 168 -3.21 -6.41 7.39
CA SER A 168 -2.58 -5.12 7.08
C SER A 168 -1.36 -4.78 7.95
N ILE A 169 -1.16 -5.51 9.05
CA ILE A 169 -0.06 -5.25 9.99
C ILE A 169 1.24 -5.85 9.46
N HIS A 170 2.27 -5.02 9.32
CA HIS A 170 3.62 -5.42 8.90
C HIS A 170 4.45 -6.06 10.03
N GLU A 171 3.81 -6.81 10.92
CA GLU A 171 4.42 -7.66 11.95
C GLU A 171 3.85 -9.07 11.80
N GLY A 172 4.62 -10.09 12.15
CA GLY A 172 4.04 -11.41 12.32
C GLY A 172 3.05 -11.38 13.47
N ILE A 173 1.82 -11.84 13.24
CA ILE A 173 0.82 -12.03 14.29
C ILE A 173 0.50 -13.52 14.39
N ILE A 174 0.54 -14.06 15.60
CA ILE A 174 0.13 -15.43 15.90
C ILE A 174 -0.74 -15.45 17.16
N ALA A 175 -1.81 -16.23 17.17
CA ALA A 175 -2.66 -16.44 18.34
C ALA A 175 -2.76 -17.92 18.67
N ILE A 176 -2.84 -18.23 19.96
CA ILE A 176 -3.07 -19.58 20.49
C ILE A 176 -4.29 -19.64 21.40
N ASP A 177 -4.94 -20.80 21.45
CA ASP A 177 -6.04 -21.11 22.38
C ASP A 177 -5.53 -21.47 23.80
N GLU A 178 -6.46 -21.77 24.70
CA GLU A 178 -6.19 -22.23 26.06
C GLU A 178 -5.36 -23.53 26.16
N HIS A 179 -5.26 -24.28 25.06
CA HIS A 179 -4.48 -25.52 24.95
C HIS A 179 -3.12 -25.31 24.26
N GLY A 180 -2.78 -24.07 23.90
CA GLY A 180 -1.54 -23.74 23.21
C GLY A 180 -1.51 -24.12 21.73
N LYS A 181 -2.68 -24.37 21.11
CA LYS A 181 -2.78 -24.60 19.66
C LYS A 181 -2.98 -23.30 18.93
N ILE A 182 -2.35 -23.18 17.77
CA ILE A 182 -2.40 -21.98 16.94
C ILE A 182 -3.80 -21.85 16.33
N THR A 183 -4.48 -20.73 16.59
CA THR A 183 -5.83 -20.45 16.11
C THR A 183 -5.84 -19.44 14.97
N THR A 184 -4.82 -18.57 14.88
CA THR A 184 -4.74 -17.52 13.85
C THR A 184 -3.29 -17.16 13.58
N CYS A 185 -2.98 -16.88 12.32
CA CYS A 185 -1.76 -16.21 11.92
C CYS A 185 -1.99 -15.35 10.67
N ASN A 186 -1.32 -14.21 10.56
CA ASN A 186 -1.38 -13.35 9.38
C ASN A 186 -0.37 -13.75 8.30
N LEU A 187 -0.42 -13.13 7.12
CA LEU A 187 0.51 -13.39 6.01
C LEU A 187 1.96 -13.10 6.39
N THR A 188 2.23 -12.05 7.16
CA THR A 188 3.60 -11.75 7.61
C THR A 188 4.15 -12.86 8.51
N ALA A 189 3.33 -13.43 9.40
CA ALA A 189 3.75 -14.57 10.23
C ALA A 189 4.11 -15.79 9.37
N GLN A 190 3.31 -16.10 8.34
CA GLN A 190 3.60 -17.19 7.39
C GLN A 190 4.94 -17.00 6.68
N GLN A 191 5.22 -15.77 6.22
CA GLN A 191 6.48 -15.43 5.55
C GLN A 191 7.69 -15.53 6.48
N LEU A 192 7.54 -15.08 7.73
CA LEU A 192 8.61 -15.11 8.73
C LEU A 192 8.91 -16.54 9.21
N ILE A 193 7.87 -17.36 9.42
CA ILE A 193 7.99 -18.77 9.85
C ILE A 193 8.32 -19.68 8.67
N LYS A 194 8.11 -19.22 7.42
CA LYS A 194 8.27 -19.98 6.17
C LYS A 194 7.37 -21.23 6.09
N ARG A 195 6.13 -21.10 6.56
CA ARG A 195 5.11 -22.16 6.57
C ARG A 195 3.76 -21.57 6.15
N ALA A 196 2.98 -22.35 5.40
CA ALA A 196 1.63 -21.93 4.98
C ALA A 196 0.64 -21.93 6.16
N LYS A 197 -0.38 -21.07 6.11
CA LYS A 197 -1.44 -20.97 7.13
C LYS A 197 -2.02 -22.34 7.50
N ASP A 198 -2.36 -23.15 6.50
CA ASP A 198 -2.98 -24.46 6.70
C ASP A 198 -2.07 -25.49 7.40
N GLU A 199 -0.74 -25.28 7.36
CA GLU A 199 0.22 -26.09 8.12
C GLU A 199 0.37 -25.61 9.57
N LEU A 200 0.01 -24.37 9.86
CA LEU A 200 0.17 -23.73 11.16
C LEU A 200 -1.08 -23.87 12.03
N ILE A 201 -2.26 -23.61 11.45
CA ILE A 201 -3.52 -23.59 12.19
C ILE A 201 -3.83 -24.99 12.76
N GLY A 202 -4.22 -25.03 14.04
CA GLY A 202 -4.55 -26.24 14.77
C GLY A 202 -3.34 -27.00 15.33
N GLN A 203 -2.12 -26.65 14.95
CA GLN A 203 -0.90 -27.25 15.49
C GLN A 203 -0.54 -26.65 16.86
N PRO A 204 0.09 -27.42 17.76
CA PRO A 204 0.65 -26.88 19.00
C PRO A 204 1.77 -25.88 18.70
N LEU A 205 1.81 -24.74 19.39
CA LEU A 205 2.89 -23.75 19.20
C LEU A 205 4.29 -24.36 19.42
N SER A 206 4.40 -25.30 20.36
CA SER A 206 5.65 -26.00 20.68
C SER A 206 6.23 -26.83 19.53
N SER A 207 5.45 -27.15 18.49
CA SER A 207 5.98 -27.84 17.30
C SER A 207 6.80 -26.92 16.39
N ILE A 208 6.63 -25.61 16.55
CA ILE A 208 7.28 -24.57 15.74
C ILE A 208 8.29 -23.81 16.58
N TRP A 209 7.86 -23.37 17.76
CA TRP A 209 8.61 -22.56 18.71
C TRP A 209 8.66 -23.28 20.05
N ASP A 210 9.59 -24.22 20.15
CA ASP A 210 9.81 -24.95 21.39
C ASP A 210 10.19 -23.98 22.52
N ASN A 211 9.67 -24.23 23.73
CA ASN A 211 9.87 -23.39 24.92
C ASN A 211 9.51 -21.90 24.74
N SER A 212 8.57 -21.57 23.85
CA SER A 212 8.12 -20.18 23.69
C SER A 212 7.56 -19.62 25.02
N PRO A 213 8.07 -18.46 25.52
CA PRO A 213 7.52 -17.77 26.69
C PRO A 213 6.03 -17.46 26.59
N MET A 214 5.47 -17.39 25.38
CA MET A 214 4.04 -17.23 25.12
C MET A 214 3.18 -18.30 25.84
N LEU A 215 3.68 -19.54 25.97
CA LEU A 215 2.97 -20.62 26.68
C LEU A 215 2.84 -20.33 28.19
N SER A 216 3.80 -19.61 28.77
CA SER A 216 3.72 -19.21 30.19
C SER A 216 2.67 -18.11 30.42
N VAL A 217 2.31 -17.33 29.40
CA VAL A 217 1.27 -16.29 29.50
C VAL A 217 -0.10 -16.92 29.73
N LEU A 218 -0.36 -18.11 29.17
CA LEU A 218 -1.60 -18.87 29.41
C LEU A 218 -1.81 -19.17 30.90
N THR A 219 -0.74 -19.51 31.62
CA THR A 219 -0.82 -19.89 33.04
C THR A 219 -0.71 -18.68 33.97
N THR A 220 0.12 -17.70 33.62
CA THR A 220 0.38 -16.54 34.46
C THR A 220 -0.63 -15.41 34.29
N GLY A 221 -1.33 -15.36 33.15
CA GLY A 221 -2.19 -14.25 32.75
C GLY A 221 -1.46 -12.92 32.58
N LYS A 222 -0.12 -12.93 32.50
CA LYS A 222 0.71 -11.72 32.39
C LYS A 222 1.45 -11.72 31.07
N GLY A 223 1.09 -10.78 30.20
CA GLY A 223 1.78 -10.54 28.94
C GLY A 223 3.17 -9.91 29.13
N TYR A 224 3.95 -9.91 28.07
CA TYR A 224 5.27 -9.28 28.00
C TYR A 224 5.40 -8.45 26.72
N VAL A 225 6.34 -7.51 26.72
CA VAL A 225 6.54 -6.57 25.61
C VAL A 225 8.01 -6.54 25.24
N GLY A 226 8.29 -6.65 23.94
CA GLY A 226 9.63 -6.42 23.40
C GLY A 226 10.68 -7.44 23.85
N GLN A 227 10.29 -8.67 24.14
CA GLN A 227 11.21 -9.71 24.59
C GLN A 227 11.95 -10.31 23.39
N GLU A 228 13.27 -10.46 23.52
CA GLU A 228 14.09 -11.09 22.50
C GLU A 228 13.95 -12.62 22.60
N GLU A 229 13.59 -13.28 21.50
CA GLU A 229 13.35 -14.71 21.42
C GLU A 229 14.08 -15.32 20.23
N ARG A 230 14.67 -16.50 20.42
CA ARG A 230 15.40 -17.25 19.39
C ARG A 230 14.81 -18.64 19.24
N TYR A 231 14.57 -19.01 17.99
CA TYR A 231 13.99 -20.28 17.63
C TYR A 231 14.81 -20.92 16.51
N VAL A 232 14.85 -22.25 16.48
CA VAL A 232 15.47 -23.01 15.39
C VAL A 232 14.39 -23.89 14.78
N LEU A 233 14.13 -23.70 13.49
CA LEU A 233 13.17 -24.51 12.72
C LEU A 233 13.84 -24.92 11.41
N ASP A 234 13.78 -26.20 11.05
CA ASP A 234 14.35 -26.73 9.80
C ASP A 234 15.80 -26.26 9.53
N ASN A 235 16.66 -26.28 10.57
CA ASN A 235 18.05 -25.79 10.57
C ASN A 235 18.24 -24.28 10.27
N HIS A 236 17.18 -23.47 10.37
CA HIS A 236 17.26 -22.02 10.28
C HIS A 236 17.07 -21.39 11.66
N GLU A 237 18.01 -20.53 12.05
CA GLU A 237 17.87 -19.70 13.25
C GLU A 237 16.96 -18.50 12.92
N MET A 238 16.01 -18.26 13.81
CA MET A 238 15.07 -17.15 13.75
C MET A 238 15.21 -16.32 15.01
N HIS A 239 15.44 -15.02 14.85
CA HIS A 239 15.65 -14.09 15.94
C HIS A 239 14.62 -12.98 15.91
N PHE A 240 13.74 -12.96 16.91
CA PHE A 240 12.58 -12.06 16.95
C PHE A 240 12.58 -11.19 18.21
N ILE A 241 11.95 -10.02 18.09
CA ILE A 241 11.39 -9.29 19.22
C ILE A 241 9.90 -9.59 19.27
N VAL A 242 9.42 -10.06 20.41
CA VAL A 242 8.06 -10.58 20.60
C VAL A 242 7.34 -9.83 21.71
N THR A 243 6.07 -9.49 21.45
CA THR A 243 5.14 -8.94 22.43
C THR A 243 3.93 -9.87 22.51
N ALA A 244 3.69 -10.47 23.67
CA ALA A 244 2.57 -11.38 23.89
C ALA A 244 1.56 -10.79 24.89
N ARG A 245 0.27 -10.91 24.58
CA ARG A 245 -0.84 -10.46 25.43
C ARG A 245 -1.88 -11.56 25.61
N PRO A 246 -2.36 -11.80 26.85
CA PRO A 246 -3.44 -12.75 27.10
C PRO A 246 -4.78 -12.25 26.52
N ILE A 247 -5.58 -13.19 26.06
CA ILE A 247 -6.97 -12.98 25.66
C ILE A 247 -7.84 -13.35 26.85
N HIS A 248 -8.62 -12.39 27.35
CA HIS A 248 -9.48 -12.60 28.53
C HIS A 248 -10.95 -12.71 28.14
N LEU A 249 -11.65 -13.68 28.73
CA LEU A 249 -13.09 -13.77 28.72
C LEU A 249 -13.57 -14.06 30.15
N ASN A 250 -14.42 -13.20 30.70
CA ASN A 250 -14.94 -13.33 32.07
C ASN A 250 -13.84 -13.60 33.12
N GLU A 251 -12.75 -12.80 33.07
CA GLU A 251 -11.57 -12.90 33.96
C GLU A 251 -10.71 -14.17 33.77
N GLN A 252 -11.05 -15.07 32.84
CA GLN A 252 -10.24 -16.24 32.50
C GLN A 252 -9.41 -15.98 31.25
N VAL A 253 -8.17 -16.50 31.23
CA VAL A 253 -7.31 -16.48 30.04
C VAL A 253 -7.75 -17.61 29.11
N ILE A 254 -8.26 -17.26 27.93
CA ILE A 254 -8.76 -18.19 26.91
C ILE A 254 -7.82 -18.30 25.70
N GLY A 255 -6.62 -17.75 25.82
CA GLY A 255 -5.65 -17.72 24.73
C GLY A 255 -4.62 -16.61 24.89
N VAL A 256 -3.72 -16.52 23.93
CA VAL A 256 -2.67 -15.50 23.88
C VAL A 256 -2.49 -15.06 22.43
N VAL A 257 -2.31 -13.75 22.22
CA VAL A 257 -1.90 -13.20 20.93
C VAL A 257 -0.49 -12.63 21.06
N ALA A 258 0.38 -12.97 20.11
CA ALA A 258 1.74 -12.44 20.03
C ALA A 258 1.97 -11.73 18.70
N SER A 259 2.61 -10.58 18.77
CA SER A 259 3.18 -9.91 17.61
C SER A 259 4.70 -10.01 17.64
N PHE A 260 5.32 -10.22 16.48
CA PHE A 260 6.75 -10.45 16.38
C PHE A 260 7.35 -9.84 15.12
N ARG A 261 8.58 -9.33 15.24
CA ARG A 261 9.38 -8.76 14.14
C ARG A 261 10.78 -9.34 14.17
N ARG A 262 11.43 -9.41 13.01
CA ARG A 262 12.85 -9.80 12.94
C ARG A 262 13.73 -8.78 13.64
N MET A 263 14.67 -9.28 14.45
CA MET A 263 15.61 -8.41 15.16
C MET A 263 16.48 -7.58 14.21
N ALA A 264 16.83 -8.13 13.03
CA ALA A 264 17.57 -7.41 11.99
C ALA A 264 16.80 -6.18 11.45
N GLU A 265 15.48 -6.31 11.25
CA GLU A 265 14.63 -5.19 10.81
C GLU A 265 14.52 -4.13 11.90
N MET A 266 14.43 -4.53 13.17
CA MET A 266 14.46 -3.59 14.30
C MET A 266 15.81 -2.88 14.43
N ARG A 267 16.93 -3.55 14.15
CA ARG A 267 18.26 -2.91 14.10
C ARG A 267 18.36 -1.91 12.94
N ARG A 268 17.78 -2.22 11.78
CA ARG A 268 17.70 -1.30 10.65
C ARG A 268 16.85 -0.07 10.99
N LEU A 269 15.64 -0.28 11.51
CA LEU A 269 14.76 0.81 11.96
C LEU A 269 15.39 1.63 13.08
N ALA A 270 16.02 0.97 14.05
CA ALA A 270 16.78 1.63 15.09
C ALA A 270 17.93 2.44 14.49
N TYR A 271 18.71 1.90 13.56
CA TYR A 271 19.76 2.65 12.86
C TYR A 271 19.21 3.87 12.12
N GLU A 272 18.08 3.73 11.40
CA GLU A 272 17.39 4.83 10.73
C GLU A 272 16.85 5.89 11.72
N LEU A 273 16.48 5.49 12.94
CA LEU A 273 15.96 6.37 14.00
C LEU A 273 17.06 6.96 14.92
N THR A 274 18.16 6.23 15.15
CA THR A 274 19.32 6.61 15.98
C THR A 274 20.35 7.38 15.19
N THR A 275 20.23 7.43 13.85
CA THR A 275 20.85 8.51 13.09
C THR A 275 20.06 9.78 13.41
N GLU A 276 20.22 10.31 14.63
CA GLU A 276 19.80 11.67 14.91
C GLU A 276 20.47 12.55 13.85
N PRO A 277 19.75 13.47 13.20
CA PRO A 277 20.36 14.27 12.15
C PRO A 277 21.56 15.08 12.68
N LYS A 278 21.72 15.23 14.00
CA LYS A 278 22.89 15.81 14.67
C LYS A 278 24.24 15.16 14.33
N ASP A 279 24.26 13.90 13.89
CA ASP A 279 25.50 13.19 13.52
C ASP A 279 25.84 13.30 12.01
N LEU A 280 24.98 13.91 11.19
CA LEU A 280 25.21 14.14 9.76
C LEU A 280 26.15 15.33 9.54
N ASN A 281 27.42 15.16 9.92
CA ASN A 281 28.49 16.12 9.65
C ASN A 281 29.10 15.91 8.26
N PHE A 282 29.92 16.86 7.82
CA PHE A 282 30.67 16.72 6.56
C PHE A 282 31.53 15.44 6.48
N SER A 283 31.88 14.84 7.62
CA SER A 283 32.62 13.56 7.71
C SER A 283 31.83 12.36 7.18
N GLU A 284 30.49 12.43 7.20
CA GLU A 284 29.63 11.35 6.69
C GLU A 284 29.58 11.32 5.16
N ILE A 285 29.91 12.43 4.50
CA ILE A 285 29.97 12.48 3.04
C ILE A 285 31.30 11.87 2.57
N GLN A 286 31.26 10.57 2.26
CA GLN A 286 32.43 9.80 1.83
C GLN A 286 32.92 10.22 0.44
N GLY A 287 34.23 10.47 0.34
CA GLY A 287 34.93 10.74 -0.91
C GLY A 287 36.23 11.53 -0.72
N LYS A 288 37.18 11.34 -1.64
CA LYS A 288 38.48 12.03 -1.71
C LYS A 288 38.74 12.71 -3.05
N SER A 289 37.88 12.47 -4.05
CA SER A 289 38.00 13.08 -5.36
C SER A 289 38.06 14.61 -5.28
N ARG A 290 38.75 15.22 -6.25
CA ARG A 290 38.84 16.69 -6.34
C ARG A 290 37.45 17.33 -6.45
N ALA A 291 36.56 16.72 -7.23
CA ALA A 291 35.21 17.23 -7.49
C ALA A 291 34.40 17.36 -6.19
N ILE A 292 34.31 16.31 -5.38
CA ILE A 292 33.56 16.36 -4.12
C ILE A 292 34.28 17.25 -3.09
N SER A 293 35.60 17.23 -3.06
CA SER A 293 36.40 18.04 -2.13
C SER A 293 36.18 19.54 -2.32
N VAL A 294 36.01 20.01 -3.56
CA VAL A 294 35.69 21.42 -3.84
C VAL A 294 34.30 21.77 -3.32
N ALA A 295 33.29 20.94 -3.60
CA ALA A 295 31.93 21.14 -3.12
C ALA A 295 31.86 21.18 -1.58
N LEU A 296 32.53 20.23 -0.90
CA LEU A 296 32.59 20.17 0.56
C LEU A 296 33.26 21.42 1.16
N LYS A 297 34.39 21.88 0.60
CA LYS A 297 35.07 23.10 1.08
C LYS A 297 34.20 24.35 0.91
N GLN A 298 33.51 24.46 -0.21
CA GLN A 298 32.59 25.58 -0.45
C GLN A 298 31.43 25.53 0.53
N ALA A 299 30.81 24.36 0.70
CA ALA A 299 29.71 24.14 1.63
C ALA A 299 30.11 24.45 3.09
N GLN A 300 31.30 24.04 3.54
CA GLN A 300 31.84 24.38 4.86
C GLN A 300 32.00 25.89 5.08
N LYS A 301 32.48 26.61 4.06
CA LYS A 301 32.62 28.07 4.12
C LYS A 301 31.26 28.76 4.27
N VAL A 302 30.25 28.29 3.54
CA VAL A 302 28.92 28.92 3.52
C VAL A 302 28.04 28.47 4.69
N ALA A 303 28.35 27.36 5.34
CA ALA A 303 27.65 26.87 6.53
C ALA A 303 27.60 27.91 7.66
N ARG A 304 28.63 28.75 7.81
CA ARG A 304 28.69 29.81 8.84
C ARG A 304 27.79 31.01 8.54
N GLY A 305 27.34 31.19 7.30
CA GLY A 305 26.47 32.30 6.89
C GLY A 305 24.98 32.01 7.10
N ASN A 306 24.14 33.02 6.86
CA ASN A 306 22.68 32.89 6.86
C ASN A 306 22.04 33.00 5.47
N SER A 307 22.86 33.11 4.41
CA SER A 307 22.37 33.21 3.03
C SER A 307 21.64 31.95 2.60
N ASN A 308 20.69 32.15 1.66
CA ASN A 308 20.02 31.04 0.99
C ASN A 308 21.03 30.29 0.12
N ILE A 309 20.87 28.97 0.05
CA ILE A 309 21.75 28.10 -0.70
C ILE A 309 20.91 27.29 -1.68
N LEU A 310 21.34 27.23 -2.93
CA LEU A 310 20.75 26.35 -3.94
C LEU A 310 21.74 25.23 -4.26
N ILE A 311 21.35 23.98 -3.98
CA ILE A 311 22.13 22.78 -4.25
C ILE A 311 21.62 22.16 -5.56
N THR A 312 22.42 22.24 -6.62
CA THR A 312 22.11 21.61 -7.91
C THR A 312 22.86 20.29 -8.06
N GLY A 313 22.29 19.35 -8.79
CA GLY A 313 22.95 18.09 -9.12
C GLY A 313 21.97 16.97 -9.38
N GLU A 314 22.44 15.93 -10.06
CA GLU A 314 21.61 14.79 -10.45
C GLU A 314 20.98 14.08 -9.25
N SER A 315 19.92 13.31 -9.52
CA SER A 315 19.28 12.49 -8.50
C SER A 315 20.25 11.44 -7.96
N GLY A 316 20.21 11.20 -6.65
CA GLY A 316 21.06 10.21 -6.00
C GLY A 316 22.51 10.66 -5.71
N THR A 317 22.87 11.92 -5.92
CA THR A 317 24.23 12.45 -5.61
C THR A 317 24.45 12.80 -4.13
N GLY A 318 23.40 12.79 -3.30
CA GLY A 318 23.49 13.11 -1.87
C GLY A 318 23.16 14.56 -1.47
N LYS A 319 22.38 15.29 -2.27
CA LYS A 319 21.96 16.68 -1.98
C LYS A 319 21.36 16.88 -0.58
N GLY A 320 20.54 15.93 -0.11
CA GLY A 320 19.97 15.95 1.24
C GLY A 320 21.01 15.82 2.35
N MET A 321 21.99 14.93 2.20
CA MET A 321 23.12 14.84 3.13
C MET A 321 23.95 16.12 3.12
N MET A 322 24.10 16.74 1.94
CA MET A 322 24.81 18.00 1.83
C MET A 322 24.11 19.12 2.60
N ALA A 323 22.78 19.23 2.46
CA ALA A 323 21.97 20.21 3.18
C ALA A 323 22.01 20.00 4.70
N ALA A 324 21.95 18.74 5.15
CA ALA A 324 22.07 18.39 6.57
C ALA A 324 23.43 18.82 7.13
N ALA A 325 24.53 18.44 6.46
CA ALA A 325 25.88 18.80 6.89
C ALA A 325 26.09 20.33 6.99
N ILE A 326 25.51 21.10 6.06
CA ILE A 326 25.51 22.56 6.11
C ILE A 326 24.77 23.08 7.36
N HIS A 327 23.60 22.52 7.69
CA HIS A 327 22.84 22.92 8.88
C HIS A 327 23.59 22.59 10.17
N PHE A 328 24.08 21.36 10.34
CA PHE A 328 24.76 20.93 11.57
C PHE A 328 26.12 21.59 11.78
N SER A 329 26.73 22.11 10.70
CA SER A 329 27.94 22.92 10.79
C SER A 329 27.68 24.44 10.84
N SER A 330 26.41 24.85 10.93
CA SER A 330 26.03 26.27 10.98
C SER A 330 25.90 26.80 12.40
N THR A 331 25.67 28.11 12.55
CA THR A 331 25.31 28.71 13.84
C THR A 331 23.94 28.27 14.37
N ARG A 332 23.11 27.63 13.52
CA ARG A 332 21.75 27.18 13.83
C ARG A 332 21.65 25.67 14.09
N TYR A 333 22.77 24.98 14.28
CA TYR A 333 22.82 23.52 14.48
C TYR A 333 21.97 22.97 15.63
N LYS A 334 21.62 23.81 16.63
CA LYS A 334 20.71 23.44 17.72
C LYS A 334 19.24 23.64 17.39
N GLY A 335 18.94 24.42 16.35
CA GLY A 335 17.59 24.69 15.89
C GLY A 335 17.03 23.55 15.05
N PRO A 336 15.74 23.57 14.70
CA PRO A 336 15.13 22.53 13.89
C PRO A 336 15.71 22.49 12.47
N PHE A 337 15.90 21.27 11.94
CA PHE A 337 16.17 21.03 10.52
C PHE A 337 14.93 20.38 9.90
N ILE A 338 14.10 21.18 9.24
CA ILE A 338 12.84 20.70 8.65
C ILE A 338 13.06 20.40 7.18
N ILE A 339 12.79 19.16 6.78
CA ILE A 339 12.89 18.71 5.39
C ILE A 339 11.50 18.71 4.77
N VAL A 340 11.39 19.26 3.56
CA VAL A 340 10.19 19.19 2.73
C VAL A 340 10.60 18.78 1.33
N ASN A 341 10.04 17.68 0.83
CA ASN A 341 10.20 17.25 -0.55
C ASN A 341 8.98 17.73 -1.34
N CYS A 342 9.18 18.69 -2.25
CA CYS A 342 8.12 19.31 -3.03
C CYS A 342 7.51 18.36 -4.07
N GLY A 343 8.26 17.35 -4.55
CA GLY A 343 7.78 16.37 -5.52
C GLY A 343 7.03 15.17 -4.90
N ALA A 344 7.24 14.88 -3.62
CA ALA A 344 6.62 13.74 -2.94
C ALA A 344 5.22 14.03 -2.37
N ILE A 345 4.90 15.30 -2.13
CA ILE A 345 3.62 15.71 -1.55
C ILE A 345 2.64 16.04 -2.69
N PRO A 346 1.42 15.47 -2.71
CA PRO A 346 0.41 15.84 -3.69
C PRO A 346 0.17 17.35 -3.70
N GLU A 347 0.06 17.94 -4.89
CA GLU A 347 -0.12 19.40 -5.07
C GLU A 347 -1.25 19.97 -4.20
N ALA A 348 -2.38 19.26 -4.12
CA ALA A 348 -3.54 19.64 -3.32
C ALA A 348 -3.26 19.76 -1.81
N LEU A 349 -2.24 19.09 -1.30
CA LEU A 349 -1.87 19.11 0.12
C LEU A 349 -0.63 19.97 0.40
N LEU A 350 0.20 20.21 -0.61
CA LEU A 350 1.51 20.86 -0.48
C LEU A 350 1.41 22.25 0.16
N GLU A 351 0.38 23.04 -0.21
CA GLU A 351 0.13 24.35 0.39
C GLU A 351 -0.13 24.25 1.90
N SER A 352 -1.02 23.35 2.30
CA SER A 352 -1.42 23.15 3.70
C SER A 352 -0.30 22.56 4.56
N GLU A 353 0.61 21.76 3.98
CA GLU A 353 1.79 21.27 4.66
C GLU A 353 2.83 22.39 4.85
N LEU A 354 3.16 23.14 3.79
CA LEU A 354 4.18 24.19 3.84
C LEU A 354 3.79 25.34 4.78
N PHE A 355 2.58 25.87 4.61
CA PHE A 355 2.14 27.11 5.27
C PHE A 355 1.17 26.87 6.43
N GLY A 356 0.65 25.65 6.60
CA GLY A 356 -0.33 25.34 7.65
C GLY A 356 -1.73 25.82 7.29
N TYR A 357 -2.70 25.52 8.14
CA TYR A 357 -4.09 25.94 7.98
C TYR A 357 -4.74 26.30 9.31
N ALA A 358 -5.69 27.22 9.28
CA ALA A 358 -6.50 27.57 10.44
C ALA A 358 -7.68 26.60 10.63
N GLY A 359 -8.21 26.52 11.86
CA GLY A 359 -9.36 25.68 12.17
C GLY A 359 -10.56 26.00 11.26
N GLY A 360 -11.08 24.99 10.57
CA GLY A 360 -12.22 25.15 9.65
C GLY A 360 -11.89 25.74 8.28
N ALA A 361 -10.62 25.80 7.86
CA ALA A 361 -10.22 26.36 6.56
C ALA A 361 -10.80 25.60 5.34
N PHE A 362 -11.06 24.29 5.46
CA PHE A 362 -11.66 23.46 4.40
C PHE A 362 -12.37 22.23 5.01
N THR A 363 -13.13 21.50 4.20
CA THR A 363 -13.82 20.27 4.60
C THR A 363 -12.82 19.18 5.00
N GLY A 364 -12.81 18.80 6.29
CA GLY A 364 -11.85 17.85 6.86
C GLY A 364 -10.68 18.49 7.62
N ALA A 365 -10.59 19.83 7.67
CA ALA A 365 -9.63 20.52 8.52
C ALA A 365 -9.89 20.26 10.01
N LYS A 366 -8.83 19.99 10.78
CA LYS A 366 -8.93 19.87 12.24
C LYS A 366 -9.45 21.19 12.84
N ARG A 367 -10.30 21.10 13.87
CA ARG A 367 -10.85 22.29 14.57
C ARG A 367 -9.76 23.17 15.17
N GLU A 368 -8.65 22.59 15.61
CA GLU A 368 -7.48 23.32 16.16
C GLU A 368 -6.54 23.92 15.09
N GLY A 369 -6.73 23.60 13.82
CA GLY A 369 -5.77 23.95 12.75
C GLY A 369 -4.49 23.11 12.78
N LYS A 370 -3.54 23.44 11.90
CA LYS A 370 -2.22 22.78 11.82
C LYS A 370 -1.15 23.82 11.47
N ALA A 371 -0.05 23.82 12.21
CA ALA A 371 1.11 24.67 11.90
C ALA A 371 1.83 24.18 10.64
N GLY A 372 2.29 25.12 9.82
CA GLY A 372 3.05 24.82 8.60
C GLY A 372 4.49 24.42 8.87
N LYS A 373 5.14 23.75 7.90
CA LYS A 373 6.56 23.40 7.96
C LYS A 373 7.47 24.62 8.12
N PHE A 374 7.09 25.78 7.57
CA PHE A 374 7.85 27.02 7.78
C PHE A 374 7.81 27.51 9.24
N GLU A 375 6.67 27.39 9.91
CA GLU A 375 6.55 27.73 11.34
C GLU A 375 7.36 26.76 12.20
N LEU A 376 7.32 25.46 11.87
CA LEU A 376 8.08 24.42 12.57
C LEU A 376 9.61 24.57 12.39
N ALA A 377 10.05 25.27 11.34
CA ALA A 377 11.46 25.53 11.07
C ALA A 377 12.00 26.78 11.77
N ASP A 378 11.17 27.52 12.51
CA ASP A 378 11.56 28.77 13.14
C ASP A 378 12.79 28.60 14.07
N GLY A 379 13.70 29.57 14.03
CA GLY A 379 15.00 29.50 14.69
C GLY A 379 16.01 28.51 14.08
N GLY A 380 15.61 27.75 13.05
CA GLY A 380 16.42 26.70 12.42
C GLY A 380 16.62 26.90 10.92
N THR A 381 16.59 25.78 10.19
CA THR A 381 16.74 25.70 8.74
C THR A 381 15.60 24.88 8.14
N ILE A 382 15.04 25.35 7.03
CA ILE A 382 14.17 24.56 6.16
C ILE A 382 14.94 24.13 4.91
N PHE A 383 14.88 22.84 4.61
CA PHE A 383 15.42 22.23 3.41
C PHE A 383 14.28 21.88 2.46
N LEU A 384 14.27 22.53 1.28
CA LEU A 384 13.29 22.32 0.22
C LEU A 384 13.91 21.46 -0.88
N ASP A 385 13.64 20.17 -0.86
CA ASP A 385 14.12 19.23 -1.87
C ASP A 385 13.18 19.21 -3.09
N GLU A 386 13.77 19.01 -4.26
CA GLU A 386 13.11 19.10 -5.57
C GLU A 386 12.28 20.39 -5.76
N ILE A 387 12.88 21.55 -5.45
CA ILE A 387 12.21 22.86 -5.55
C ILE A 387 11.69 23.19 -6.95
N GLY A 388 12.25 22.57 -7.99
CA GLY A 388 11.77 22.68 -9.37
C GLY A 388 10.39 22.09 -9.59
N ASP A 389 9.89 21.23 -8.69
CA ASP A 389 8.54 20.66 -8.77
C ASP A 389 7.47 21.54 -8.09
N LEU A 390 7.85 22.70 -7.55
CA LEU A 390 6.91 23.59 -6.87
C LEU A 390 5.96 24.28 -7.87
N PRO A 391 4.63 24.15 -7.72
CA PRO A 391 3.66 24.83 -8.58
C PRO A 391 3.82 26.36 -8.58
N LEU A 392 3.59 27.00 -9.73
CA LEU A 392 3.75 28.45 -9.93
C LEU A 392 2.99 29.31 -8.90
N HIS A 393 1.79 28.88 -8.50
CA HIS A 393 1.00 29.62 -7.51
C HIS A 393 1.63 29.59 -6.10
N LEU A 394 2.30 28.51 -5.73
CA LEU A 394 3.04 28.40 -4.47
C LEU A 394 4.40 29.10 -4.51
N GLN A 395 5.01 29.23 -5.69
CA GLN A 395 6.24 30.01 -5.86
C GLN A 395 6.06 31.47 -5.41
N VAL A 396 4.88 32.06 -5.62
CA VAL A 396 4.53 33.41 -5.14
C VAL A 396 4.55 33.48 -3.61
N LYS A 397 3.90 32.52 -2.94
CA LYS A 397 3.87 32.47 -1.47
C LYS A 397 5.26 32.21 -0.89
N LEU A 398 6.04 31.32 -1.50
CA LEU A 398 7.42 31.08 -1.10
C LEU A 398 8.26 32.35 -1.21
N LEU A 399 8.15 33.08 -2.32
CA LEU A 399 8.84 34.36 -2.51
C LEU A 399 8.51 35.35 -1.39
N HIS A 400 7.23 35.46 -1.01
CA HIS A 400 6.81 36.29 0.12
C HIS A 400 7.52 35.86 1.41
N VAL A 401 7.51 34.57 1.77
CA VAL A 401 8.23 34.08 2.96
C VAL A 401 9.72 34.43 2.93
N LEU A 402 10.38 34.30 1.78
CA LEU A 402 11.81 34.61 1.62
C LEU A 402 12.14 36.10 1.73
N GLN A 403 11.19 36.97 1.42
CA GLN A 403 11.35 38.43 1.44
C GLN A 403 10.92 39.03 2.77
N SER A 404 9.68 38.78 3.20
CA SER A 404 9.05 39.40 4.38
C SER A 404 9.35 38.66 5.68
N LYS A 405 9.90 37.43 5.60
CA LYS A 405 10.12 36.54 6.75
C LYS A 405 8.85 36.29 7.55
N GLN A 406 7.73 36.22 6.84
CA GLN A 406 6.38 36.08 7.38
C GLN A 406 5.65 34.93 6.70
N VAL A 407 4.85 34.19 7.47
CA VAL A 407 4.03 33.08 7.02
C VAL A 407 2.57 33.35 7.35
N GLU A 408 1.69 33.08 6.40
CA GLU A 408 0.24 33.16 6.55
C GLU A 408 -0.35 31.76 6.38
N ARG A 409 -1.18 31.33 7.33
CA ARG A 409 -1.87 30.05 7.26
C ARG A 409 -3.01 30.09 6.24
N VAL A 410 -3.27 28.96 5.58
CA VAL A 410 -4.43 28.83 4.69
C VAL A 410 -5.72 29.09 5.47
N GLY A 411 -6.57 29.97 4.94
CA GLY A 411 -7.84 30.37 5.55
C GLY A 411 -7.71 31.35 6.72
N SER A 412 -6.54 31.95 6.95
CA SER A 412 -6.32 32.96 7.99
C SER A 412 -5.53 34.14 7.46
N ASN A 413 -5.85 35.34 7.97
CA ASN A 413 -5.06 36.57 7.73
C ASN A 413 -4.04 36.81 8.84
N GLN A 414 -3.86 35.85 9.75
CA GLN A 414 -2.88 35.95 10.82
C GLN A 414 -1.49 35.68 10.27
N VAL A 415 -0.63 36.69 10.39
CA VAL A 415 0.76 36.63 9.96
C VAL A 415 1.66 36.21 11.13
N THR A 416 2.54 35.24 10.89
CA THR A 416 3.55 34.78 11.85
C THR A 416 4.95 35.11 11.36
N GLN A 417 5.74 35.82 12.17
CA GLN A 417 7.15 36.09 11.86
C GLN A 417 7.97 34.81 12.04
N VAL A 418 8.83 34.50 11.07
CA VAL A 418 9.70 33.32 11.11
C VAL A 418 11.15 33.70 10.79
N ASN A 419 12.06 33.30 11.66
CA ASN A 419 13.49 33.44 11.48
C ASN A 419 14.09 32.13 10.98
N ILE A 420 13.99 31.90 9.68
CA ILE A 420 14.47 30.68 9.01
C ILE A 420 15.65 30.93 8.06
N ARG A 421 16.55 29.95 8.00
CA ARG A 421 17.50 29.77 6.90
C ARG A 421 16.89 28.83 5.87
N VAL A 422 17.06 29.13 4.58
CA VAL A 422 16.55 28.28 3.50
C VAL A 422 17.70 27.64 2.73
N ILE A 423 17.62 26.32 2.59
CA ILE A 423 18.46 25.54 1.67
C ILE A 423 17.49 24.88 0.68
N SER A 424 17.74 24.99 -0.61
CA SER A 424 16.92 24.36 -1.64
C SER A 424 17.76 23.42 -2.49
N ALA A 425 17.16 22.37 -3.02
CA ALA A 425 17.82 21.44 -3.93
C ALA A 425 16.94 21.11 -5.14
N THR A 426 17.58 20.81 -6.26
CA THR A 426 16.91 20.40 -7.50
C THR A 426 17.86 19.61 -8.40
N ASN A 427 17.31 18.68 -9.17
CA ASN A 427 18.00 18.05 -10.30
C ASN A 427 17.69 18.71 -11.66
N LYS A 428 16.71 19.62 -11.73
CA LYS A 428 16.32 20.36 -12.93
C LYS A 428 17.14 21.64 -13.10
N SER A 429 17.32 22.07 -14.34
CA SER A 429 17.89 23.38 -14.69
C SER A 429 16.86 24.48 -14.45
N LEU A 430 16.97 25.22 -13.33
CA LEU A 430 16.00 26.28 -13.01
C LEU A 430 16.12 27.44 -14.00
N GLU A 431 17.31 27.67 -14.55
CA GLU A 431 17.58 28.68 -15.56
C GLU A 431 16.76 28.42 -16.84
N GLU A 432 16.70 27.16 -17.31
CA GLU A 432 15.86 26.76 -18.44
C GLU A 432 14.36 26.87 -18.09
N MET A 433 13.97 26.46 -16.88
CA MET A 433 12.58 26.58 -16.44
C MET A 433 12.11 28.04 -16.34
N VAL A 434 13.01 28.98 -16.00
CA VAL A 434 12.72 30.42 -16.05
C VAL A 434 12.50 30.88 -17.49
N GLN A 435 13.35 30.46 -18.44
CA GLN A 435 13.17 30.77 -19.86
C GLN A 435 11.84 30.23 -20.41
N ASN A 436 11.43 29.05 -19.96
CA ASN A 436 10.17 28.40 -20.33
C ASN A 436 8.95 28.90 -19.54
N LYS A 437 9.12 29.85 -18.61
CA LYS A 437 8.06 30.38 -17.71
C LYS A 437 7.43 29.34 -16.77
N GLU A 438 8.12 28.24 -16.52
CA GLU A 438 7.73 27.19 -15.56
C GLU A 438 8.22 27.51 -14.14
N PHE A 439 9.21 28.39 -14.02
CA PHE A 439 9.72 28.89 -12.75
C PHE A 439 9.84 30.42 -12.78
N ARG A 440 9.52 31.09 -11.67
CA ARG A 440 9.60 32.55 -11.63
C ARG A 440 11.03 33.05 -11.45
N GLU A 441 11.40 34.03 -12.27
CA GLU A 441 12.72 34.67 -12.26
C GLU A 441 13.06 35.32 -10.90
N ASP A 442 12.09 36.01 -10.30
CA ASP A 442 12.25 36.69 -9.00
C ASP A 442 12.55 35.72 -7.85
N LEU A 443 11.87 34.57 -7.82
CA LEU A 443 12.12 33.50 -6.87
C LEU A 443 13.49 32.84 -7.11
N TYR A 444 13.84 32.59 -8.37
CA TYR A 444 15.13 31.99 -8.72
C TYR A 444 16.30 32.80 -8.16
N PHE A 445 16.33 34.11 -8.37
CA PHE A 445 17.41 34.96 -7.84
C PHE A 445 17.44 35.02 -6.30
N ARG A 446 16.28 34.86 -5.64
CA ARG A 446 16.20 34.84 -4.17
C ARG A 446 16.65 33.51 -3.57
N LEU A 447 16.51 32.42 -4.30
CA LEU A 447 17.00 31.09 -3.91
C LEU A 447 18.48 30.91 -4.25
N ASN A 448 18.89 31.29 -5.47
CA ASN A 448 20.24 31.10 -6.00
C ASN A 448 21.23 32.18 -5.54
N VAL A 449 21.27 32.47 -4.24
CA VAL A 449 22.24 33.42 -3.67
C VAL A 449 23.63 32.79 -3.57
N ILE A 450 23.68 31.51 -3.20
CA ILE A 450 24.91 30.71 -3.15
C ILE A 450 24.63 29.39 -3.88
N PRO A 451 25.12 29.24 -5.13
CA PRO A 451 25.05 27.96 -5.84
C PRO A 451 26.07 26.97 -5.28
N LEU A 452 25.64 25.74 -5.03
CA LEU A 452 26.47 24.59 -4.73
C LEU A 452 26.13 23.48 -5.71
N GLN A 453 27.12 22.95 -6.42
CA GLN A 453 26.91 21.85 -7.37
C GLN A 453 27.43 20.54 -6.77
N MET A 454 26.57 19.54 -6.72
CA MET A 454 26.92 18.17 -6.37
C MET A 454 27.41 17.43 -7.62
N PRO A 455 28.66 16.94 -7.66
CA PRO A 455 29.19 16.23 -8.81
C PRO A 455 28.54 14.83 -8.92
N PRO A 456 28.18 14.39 -10.15
CA PRO A 456 27.72 13.02 -10.37
C PRO A 456 28.84 12.01 -10.12
N LEU A 457 28.48 10.76 -9.80
CA LEU A 457 29.39 9.70 -9.38
C LEU A 457 30.44 9.38 -10.47
N ARG A 458 30.07 9.50 -11.75
CA ARG A 458 30.97 9.34 -12.91
C ARG A 458 32.09 10.37 -12.99
N GLU A 459 31.96 11.53 -12.34
CA GLU A 459 33.02 12.55 -12.24
C GLU A 459 33.92 12.33 -11.01
N ARG A 460 33.57 11.35 -10.17
CA ARG A 460 34.27 11.00 -8.93
C ARG A 460 34.45 9.49 -8.77
N VAL A 461 34.88 8.83 -9.85
CA VAL A 461 35.08 7.36 -9.91
C VAL A 461 36.04 6.86 -8.80
N GLU A 462 37.03 7.67 -8.44
CA GLU A 462 37.99 7.39 -7.34
C GLU A 462 37.29 7.20 -5.97
N ASP A 463 36.07 7.72 -5.81
CA ASP A 463 35.30 7.60 -4.57
C ASP A 463 34.52 6.27 -4.50
N ILE A 464 34.34 5.56 -5.61
CA ILE A 464 33.54 4.33 -5.67
C ILE A 464 34.07 3.26 -4.71
N PRO A 465 35.39 2.94 -4.66
CA PRO A 465 35.90 1.96 -3.70
C PRO A 465 35.64 2.36 -2.24
N ILE A 466 35.75 3.65 -1.92
CA ILE A 466 35.48 4.16 -0.56
C ILE A 466 34.01 3.97 -0.20
N LEU A 467 33.10 4.23 -1.14
CA LEU A 467 31.66 4.04 -0.97
C LEU A 467 31.31 2.55 -0.84
N LEU A 468 31.96 1.69 -1.61
CA LEU A 468 31.80 0.24 -1.51
C LEU A 468 32.15 -0.25 -0.11
N ASP A 469 33.33 0.13 0.41
CA ASP A 469 33.76 -0.24 1.76
C ASP A 469 32.79 0.28 2.82
N HIS A 470 32.30 1.51 2.67
CA HIS A 470 31.33 2.11 3.58
C HIS A 470 30.00 1.32 3.59
N PHE A 471 29.44 1.03 2.42
CA PHE A 471 28.18 0.28 2.33
C PHE A 471 28.35 -1.17 2.77
N LEU A 472 29.50 -1.79 2.50
CA LEU A 472 29.83 -3.12 2.99
C LEU A 472 29.74 -3.17 4.52
N VAL A 473 30.40 -2.23 5.21
CA VAL A 473 30.35 -2.14 6.67
C VAL A 473 28.93 -1.89 7.17
N LYS A 474 28.19 -0.98 6.50
CA LYS A 474 26.80 -0.65 6.84
C LYS A 474 25.89 -1.88 6.78
N TYR A 475 25.92 -2.64 5.69
CA TYR A 475 25.00 -3.77 5.48
C TYR A 475 25.48 -5.05 6.18
N ARG A 476 26.78 -5.21 6.43
CA ARG A 476 27.30 -6.34 7.22
C ARG A 476 26.72 -6.38 8.64
N GLN A 477 26.38 -5.23 9.24
CA GLN A 477 25.76 -5.20 10.56
C GLN A 477 24.30 -5.72 10.57
N MET A 478 23.70 -5.89 9.39
CA MET A 478 22.27 -6.21 9.22
C MET A 478 22.04 -7.66 8.78
N ILE A 479 23.10 -8.45 8.55
CA ILE A 479 23.01 -9.81 7.99
C ILE A 479 23.94 -10.75 8.78
N ASP A 480 23.51 -12.00 9.00
CA ASP A 480 24.23 -13.00 9.79
C ASP A 480 25.39 -13.71 9.03
N THR A 481 25.66 -13.35 7.77
CA THR A 481 26.73 -13.95 6.96
C THR A 481 28.11 -13.32 7.25
N PRO A 482 29.20 -14.11 7.29
CA PRO A 482 30.56 -13.61 7.47
C PRO A 482 31.13 -13.06 6.15
N LEU A 483 30.49 -12.01 5.62
CA LEU A 483 30.91 -11.37 4.39
C LEU A 483 32.15 -10.49 4.62
N LEU A 484 33.20 -10.71 3.83
CA LEU A 484 34.53 -10.13 4.00
C LEU A 484 34.79 -8.94 3.07
N ASP A 485 34.52 -9.08 1.77
CA ASP A 485 34.80 -8.04 0.75
C ASP A 485 34.10 -8.34 -0.60
N PHE A 486 34.22 -7.43 -1.57
CA PHE A 486 33.88 -7.66 -2.98
C PHE A 486 35.07 -8.27 -3.73
N SER A 487 34.81 -9.11 -4.75
CA SER A 487 35.87 -9.57 -5.65
C SER A 487 36.45 -8.43 -6.49
N ASP A 488 37.69 -8.58 -6.96
CA ASP A 488 38.35 -7.57 -7.78
C ASP A 488 37.60 -7.33 -9.11
N GLU A 489 36.97 -8.37 -9.68
CA GLU A 489 36.15 -8.22 -10.89
C GLU A 489 34.93 -7.33 -10.62
N VAL A 490 34.29 -7.46 -9.45
CA VAL A 490 33.16 -6.63 -9.06
C VAL A 490 33.59 -5.17 -8.85
N LYS A 491 34.73 -4.95 -8.17
CA LYS A 491 35.28 -3.59 -7.98
C LYS A 491 35.56 -2.92 -9.32
N GLN A 492 36.18 -3.62 -10.27
CA GLN A 492 36.44 -3.09 -11.61
C GLN A 492 35.15 -2.80 -12.38
N LEU A 493 34.17 -3.73 -12.35
CA LEU A 493 32.86 -3.56 -12.98
C LEU A 493 32.17 -2.28 -12.47
N PHE A 494 32.22 -2.05 -11.16
CA PHE A 494 31.59 -0.91 -10.52
C PHE A 494 32.29 0.40 -10.87
N MET A 495 33.62 0.39 -11.06
CA MET A 495 34.37 1.58 -11.51
C MET A 495 34.10 1.96 -12.97
N GLN A 496 33.72 1.00 -13.82
CA GLN A 496 33.45 1.24 -15.25
C GLN A 496 32.00 1.65 -15.55
N TYR A 497 31.07 1.31 -14.66
CA TYR A 497 29.65 1.62 -14.83
C TYR A 497 29.39 3.12 -14.65
N PRO A 498 28.56 3.76 -15.50
CA PRO A 498 28.36 5.22 -15.48
C PRO A 498 27.48 5.73 -14.33
N TRP A 499 26.78 4.85 -13.61
CA TRP A 499 25.93 5.19 -12.46
C TRP A 499 24.91 6.32 -12.71
N PRO A 500 23.94 6.16 -13.63
CA PRO A 500 22.90 7.18 -13.90
C PRO A 500 22.06 7.57 -12.68
N GLY A 501 21.91 6.69 -11.69
CA GLY A 501 21.27 6.96 -10.40
C GLY A 501 22.26 7.26 -9.27
N ASN A 502 23.53 7.52 -9.61
CA ASN A 502 24.59 7.96 -8.71
C ASN A 502 24.75 7.07 -7.46
N VAL A 503 24.95 7.66 -6.29
CA VAL A 503 25.24 6.95 -5.04
C VAL A 503 24.06 6.10 -4.58
N ARG A 504 22.81 6.56 -4.81
CA ARG A 504 21.60 5.78 -4.48
C ARG A 504 21.53 4.48 -5.27
N GLU A 505 21.89 4.52 -6.55
CA GLU A 505 21.94 3.33 -7.38
C GLU A 505 23.07 2.38 -6.97
N LEU A 506 24.24 2.93 -6.62
CA LEU A 506 25.37 2.17 -6.09
C LEU A 506 25.00 1.46 -4.78
N GLU A 507 24.40 2.17 -3.83
CA GLU A 507 23.94 1.62 -2.56
C GLU A 507 22.96 0.47 -2.77
N ASN A 508 21.95 0.66 -3.63
CA ASN A 508 20.99 -0.39 -3.96
C ASN A 508 21.65 -1.61 -4.63
N ALA A 509 22.65 -1.39 -5.49
CA ALA A 509 23.37 -2.47 -6.14
C ALA A 509 24.22 -3.27 -5.14
N VAL A 510 24.83 -2.59 -4.17
CA VAL A 510 25.56 -3.23 -3.06
C VAL A 510 24.61 -4.01 -2.17
N GLU A 511 23.49 -3.42 -1.73
CA GLU A 511 22.48 -4.09 -0.91
C GLU A 511 21.94 -5.34 -1.59
N TYR A 512 21.63 -5.26 -2.88
CA TYR A 512 21.22 -6.42 -3.67
C TYR A 512 22.31 -7.50 -3.68
N ALA A 513 23.55 -7.11 -3.97
CA ALA A 513 24.63 -8.07 -4.12
C ALA A 513 24.96 -8.79 -2.81
N ILE A 514 24.91 -8.08 -1.68
CA ILE A 514 25.12 -8.69 -0.36
C ILE A 514 23.96 -9.63 0.00
N ASN A 515 22.70 -9.25 -0.28
CA ASN A 515 21.53 -10.10 0.02
C ASN A 515 21.44 -11.37 -0.85
N MET A 516 21.97 -11.33 -2.07
CA MET A 516 22.00 -12.48 -2.98
C MET A 516 23.19 -13.41 -2.76
N GLU A 517 24.22 -12.95 -2.03
CA GLU A 517 25.46 -13.69 -1.84
C GLU A 517 25.35 -14.72 -0.70
N THR A 518 25.98 -15.86 -0.91
CA THR A 518 26.04 -16.95 0.08
C THR A 518 27.47 -17.27 0.51
N THR A 519 28.46 -16.71 -0.18
CA THR A 519 29.88 -16.90 0.09
C THR A 519 30.50 -15.71 0.85
N PRO A 520 31.72 -15.84 1.40
CA PRO A 520 32.39 -14.73 2.10
C PRO A 520 32.77 -13.54 1.20
N TYR A 521 32.72 -13.67 -0.12
CA TYR A 521 33.08 -12.61 -1.06
C TYR A 521 31.96 -12.38 -2.06
N VAL A 522 31.60 -11.12 -2.30
CA VAL A 522 30.59 -10.79 -3.32
C VAL A 522 31.17 -11.03 -4.70
N GLY A 523 30.67 -12.07 -5.37
CA GLY A 523 31.05 -12.43 -6.74
C GLY A 523 30.24 -11.69 -7.80
N ILE A 524 30.71 -11.79 -9.05
CA ILE A 524 30.06 -11.10 -10.18
C ILE A 524 28.61 -11.56 -10.41
N GLU A 525 28.30 -12.83 -10.11
CA GLU A 525 26.96 -13.39 -10.27
C GLU A 525 25.92 -12.76 -9.35
N SER A 526 26.36 -12.30 -8.18
CA SER A 526 25.54 -11.62 -7.18
C SER A 526 25.24 -10.16 -7.56
N VAL A 527 25.94 -9.60 -8.55
CA VAL A 527 25.67 -8.24 -9.05
C VAL A 527 24.42 -8.21 -9.94
N PRO A 528 23.57 -7.17 -9.86
CA PRO A 528 22.40 -7.01 -10.73
C PRO A 528 22.74 -7.18 -12.21
N ALA A 529 21.97 -8.02 -12.92
CA ALA A 529 22.22 -8.37 -14.32
C ALA A 529 22.32 -7.16 -15.26
N ARG A 530 21.61 -6.05 -14.96
CA ARG A 530 21.67 -4.82 -15.75
C ARG A 530 23.07 -4.18 -15.74
N ILE A 531 23.78 -4.23 -14.60
CA ILE A 531 25.12 -3.66 -14.44
C ILE A 531 26.12 -4.57 -15.15
N ARG A 532 25.98 -5.89 -14.99
CA ARG A 532 26.78 -6.88 -15.72
C ARG A 532 26.70 -6.71 -17.24
N ARG A 533 25.48 -6.60 -17.78
CA ARG A 533 25.25 -6.49 -19.23
C ARG A 533 25.76 -5.18 -19.83
N ALA A 534 25.63 -4.07 -19.10
CA ALA A 534 26.03 -2.74 -19.59
C ALA A 534 27.54 -2.61 -19.85
N VAL A 535 28.36 -3.34 -19.09
CA VAL A 535 29.82 -3.36 -19.30
C VAL A 535 30.21 -4.36 -20.39
N GLN A 536 29.54 -5.53 -20.45
CA GLN A 536 29.71 -6.50 -21.55
C GLN A 536 29.31 -5.92 -22.92
N SER A 537 28.30 -5.05 -23.00
CA SER A 537 27.92 -4.39 -24.25
C SER A 537 28.92 -3.32 -24.72
N LYS A 538 29.66 -2.68 -23.80
CA LYS A 538 30.68 -1.68 -24.15
C LYS A 538 31.91 -2.30 -24.83
N GLU A 539 32.27 -3.54 -24.52
CA GLU A 539 33.34 -4.25 -25.23
C GLU A 539 32.98 -4.60 -26.69
N ILE A 540 31.68 -4.63 -27.01
CA ILE A 540 31.17 -4.85 -28.36
C ILE A 540 31.09 -3.52 -29.15
N ASP A 541 30.92 -2.38 -28.46
CA ASP A 541 30.62 -1.06 -29.06
C ASP A 541 31.81 -0.06 -29.10
N MET A 542 32.96 -0.38 -28.50
CA MET A 542 34.16 0.47 -28.60
C MET A 542 34.85 0.35 -29.96
N GLY A 543 34.26 0.97 -31.00
CA GLY A 543 34.93 1.13 -32.29
C GLY A 543 34.12 1.76 -33.43
N VAL A 544 33.17 2.66 -33.17
CA VAL A 544 32.46 3.35 -34.27
C VAL A 544 32.39 4.86 -34.02
N ASP A 545 33.23 5.60 -34.73
CA ASP A 545 33.10 7.04 -34.92
C ASP A 545 31.83 7.29 -35.75
N ASP A 546 31.01 8.29 -35.38
CA ASP A 546 29.69 8.47 -36.00
C ASP A 546 29.76 8.98 -37.46
N ASP A 547 30.96 9.33 -37.93
CA ASP A 547 31.20 9.98 -39.23
C ASP A 547 31.53 9.02 -40.40
N ILE A 548 31.50 7.69 -40.18
CA ILE A 548 31.80 6.69 -41.23
C ILE A 548 30.55 6.09 -41.87
N SER A 549 30.56 6.01 -43.20
CA SER A 549 29.47 5.45 -44.02
C SER A 549 29.17 3.99 -43.68
N LEU A 550 27.92 3.55 -43.87
CA LEU A 550 27.50 2.15 -43.66
C LEU A 550 28.40 1.15 -44.41
N LYS A 551 28.90 1.54 -45.58
CA LYS A 551 29.80 0.73 -46.40
C LYS A 551 31.16 0.49 -45.72
N ASP A 552 31.67 1.48 -45.00
CA ASP A 552 32.95 1.39 -44.30
C ASP A 552 32.78 0.67 -42.96
N ARG A 553 31.64 0.86 -42.28
CA ARG A 553 31.26 0.08 -41.08
C ARG A 553 31.20 -1.42 -41.37
N LEU A 554 30.58 -1.82 -42.48
CA LEU A 554 30.52 -3.22 -42.90
C LEU A 554 31.91 -3.79 -43.21
N LYS A 555 32.82 -3.00 -43.80
CA LYS A 555 34.19 -3.44 -44.06
C LYS A 555 35.01 -3.65 -42.78
N ILE A 556 34.90 -2.74 -41.81
CA ILE A 556 35.60 -2.87 -40.52
C ILE A 556 35.10 -4.12 -39.79
N TYR A 557 33.79 -4.34 -39.78
CA TYR A 557 33.19 -5.52 -39.16
C TYR A 557 33.60 -6.82 -39.85
N GLU A 558 33.59 -6.86 -41.19
CA GLU A 558 34.11 -8.00 -41.97
C GLU A 558 35.60 -8.27 -41.68
N GLN A 559 36.43 -7.23 -41.61
CA GLN A 559 37.86 -7.36 -41.32
C GLN A 559 38.10 -7.93 -39.92
N ARG A 560 37.32 -7.51 -38.92
CA ARG A 560 37.41 -8.01 -37.54
C ARG A 560 37.07 -9.50 -37.46
N ILE A 561 35.95 -9.91 -38.06
CA ILE A 561 35.54 -11.32 -38.10
C ILE A 561 36.62 -12.18 -38.75
N LEU A 562 37.19 -11.74 -39.88
CA LEU A 562 38.25 -12.47 -40.57
C LEU A 562 39.52 -12.56 -39.73
N THR A 563 39.86 -11.51 -38.97
CA THR A 563 41.04 -11.49 -38.09
C THR A 563 40.87 -12.43 -36.90
N GLU A 564 39.71 -12.41 -36.24
CA GLU A 564 39.39 -13.32 -35.13
C GLU A 564 39.38 -14.79 -35.57
N LEU A 565 38.84 -15.09 -36.76
CA LEU A 565 38.85 -16.43 -37.32
C LEU A 565 40.26 -16.89 -37.71
N LEU A 566 41.09 -16.01 -38.27
CA LEU A 566 42.50 -16.34 -38.56
C LEU A 566 43.33 -16.55 -37.29
N GLN A 567 43.10 -15.76 -36.22
CA GLN A 567 43.74 -16.00 -34.92
C GLN A 567 43.31 -17.34 -34.31
N LYS A 568 42.04 -17.72 -34.48
CA LYS A 568 41.47 -18.94 -33.90
C LYS A 568 41.86 -20.22 -34.63
N TYR A 569 41.92 -20.20 -35.96
CA TYR A 569 42.16 -21.40 -36.79
C TYR A 569 43.53 -21.42 -37.49
N GLY A 570 44.26 -20.30 -37.51
CA GLY A 570 45.58 -20.17 -38.13
C GLY A 570 45.54 -19.75 -39.61
N HIS A 571 46.72 -19.56 -40.20
CA HIS A 571 46.91 -19.03 -41.56
C HIS A 571 47.15 -20.10 -42.65
N SER A 572 47.11 -21.39 -42.30
CA SER A 572 47.38 -22.49 -43.23
C SER A 572 46.29 -22.65 -44.31
N LEU A 573 46.61 -23.35 -45.40
CA LEU A 573 45.66 -23.62 -46.48
C LEU A 573 44.42 -24.40 -45.99
N GLU A 574 44.62 -25.34 -45.06
CA GLU A 574 43.53 -26.11 -44.45
C GLU A 574 42.66 -25.24 -43.53
N ALA A 575 43.27 -24.35 -42.74
CA ALA A 575 42.55 -23.40 -41.91
C ALA A 575 41.70 -22.42 -42.73
N LYS A 576 42.25 -21.90 -43.84
CA LYS A 576 41.52 -21.00 -44.75
C LYS A 576 40.34 -21.71 -45.43
N ARG A 577 40.44 -23.01 -45.75
CA ARG A 577 39.30 -23.80 -46.24
C ARG A 577 38.20 -23.94 -45.19
N LEU A 578 38.57 -24.22 -43.94
CA LEU A 578 37.63 -24.33 -42.83
C LEU A 578 36.92 -22.99 -42.54
N ILE A 579 37.65 -21.88 -42.62
CA ILE A 579 37.10 -20.52 -42.46
C ILE A 579 36.12 -20.20 -43.59
N ALA A 580 36.45 -20.55 -44.84
CA ALA A 580 35.58 -20.33 -46.00
C ALA A 580 34.25 -21.11 -45.87
N GLU A 581 34.32 -22.37 -45.44
CA GLU A 581 33.15 -23.20 -45.17
C GLU A 581 32.29 -22.65 -44.03
N LYS A 582 32.90 -22.22 -42.92
CA LYS A 582 32.17 -21.62 -41.79
C LYS A 582 31.48 -20.30 -42.12
N LEU A 583 32.06 -19.52 -43.03
CA LEU A 583 31.52 -18.25 -43.47
C LEU A 583 30.55 -18.39 -44.65
N ASP A 584 30.33 -19.61 -45.14
CA ASP A 584 29.52 -19.91 -46.33
C ASP A 584 29.93 -19.09 -47.56
N ILE A 585 31.25 -18.97 -47.78
CA ILE A 585 31.82 -18.28 -48.94
C ILE A 585 32.80 -19.16 -49.70
N GLY A 586 32.90 -18.95 -51.01
CA GLY A 586 33.91 -19.63 -51.82
C GLY A 586 35.34 -19.25 -51.40
N LEU A 587 36.26 -20.20 -51.46
CA LEU A 587 37.67 -19.99 -51.10
C LEU A 587 38.29 -18.79 -51.84
N ALA A 588 38.00 -18.62 -53.13
CA ALA A 588 38.46 -17.47 -53.92
C ALA A 588 37.93 -16.12 -53.39
N THR A 589 36.69 -16.07 -52.87
CA THR A 589 36.09 -14.87 -52.28
C THR A 589 36.74 -14.55 -50.94
N LEU A 590 37.07 -15.58 -50.13
CA LEU A 590 37.86 -15.41 -48.91
C LEU A 590 39.24 -14.83 -49.22
N TYR A 591 39.99 -15.39 -50.18
CA TYR A 591 41.30 -14.88 -50.57
C TYR A 591 41.23 -13.42 -51.05
N ARG A 592 40.25 -13.07 -51.88
CA ARG A 592 40.04 -11.69 -52.36
C ARG A 592 39.76 -10.71 -51.21
N LYS A 593 39.01 -11.14 -50.18
CA LYS A 593 38.74 -10.32 -48.98
C LYS A 593 39.99 -10.20 -48.10
N LEU A 594 40.73 -11.28 -47.89
CA LEU A 594 41.98 -11.28 -47.12
C LEU A 594 43.05 -10.39 -47.78
N GLU A 595 43.17 -10.44 -49.10
CA GLU A 595 44.08 -9.57 -49.87
C GLU A 595 43.63 -8.10 -49.81
N GLY A 596 42.34 -7.84 -49.97
CA GLY A 596 41.76 -6.49 -49.85
C GLY A 596 41.95 -5.85 -48.46
N PHE A 597 42.05 -6.64 -47.41
CA PHE A 597 42.31 -6.19 -46.03
C PHE A 597 43.78 -6.34 -45.59
N LYS A 598 44.69 -6.76 -46.48
CA LYS A 598 46.12 -7.01 -46.20
C LYS A 598 46.38 -8.02 -45.07
N LEU A 599 45.53 -9.04 -44.95
CA LEU A 599 45.60 -10.10 -43.92
C LEU A 599 46.32 -11.37 -44.41
N LEU A 600 47.00 -11.31 -45.57
CA LEU A 600 47.85 -12.38 -46.07
C LEU A 600 49.29 -12.12 -45.62
N GLU A 601 49.83 -12.99 -44.77
CA GLU A 601 51.27 -13.05 -44.55
C GLU A 601 51.94 -13.64 -45.80
N SER A 602 52.99 -12.99 -46.28
CA SER A 602 53.82 -13.51 -47.36
C SER A 602 54.50 -14.79 -46.91
N GLU A 603 54.08 -15.93 -47.46
CA GLU A 603 54.76 -17.21 -47.29
C GLU A 603 56.23 -17.08 -47.74
N LYS A 604 57.15 -17.34 -46.82
CA LYS A 604 58.54 -17.69 -47.13
C LYS A 604 58.78 -19.13 -46.71
#